data_AF-A0A1U7GDG8-F1
#
_entry.id   AF-A0A1U7GDG8-F1
#
_cell.length_a   1.000
_cell.length_b   1.000
_cell.length_c   1.000
_cell.angle_alpha   90.00
_cell.angle_beta   90.00
_cell.angle_gamma   90.00
#
_symmetry.space_group_name_H-M   'P 1'
#
loop_
_entity.id
_entity.type
_entity.pdbx_description
1 polymer ?
#
loop_
_entity_poly.entity_id
_entity_poly.type
_entity_poly.pdbx_seq_one_letter_code
_entity_poly.pdbx_strand_id
1 'polypeptide(L)'
;MPREHLPGEFYDFDRGRPMREIGRWITRNQALERVRGGRDVYTPSNSDAVSLAKDVHPGKAFWEGSHAPRERDWDADAVGNRRFPHYHPGGDHETYGHVFYGERGYRVGQARRG
;
A
#
# COMPACT_ATOMS: atom_id res chain seq x y z
N MET A 1 0.29 24.63 -2.65
CA MET A 1 1.61 24.00 -2.82
C MET A 1 1.41 22.50 -2.79
N PRO A 2 1.83 21.73 -3.81
CA PRO A 2 1.85 20.27 -3.70
C PRO A 2 2.81 19.91 -2.56
N ARG A 3 2.40 19.03 -1.65
CA ARG A 3 3.29 18.50 -0.62
C ARG A 3 4.35 17.67 -1.32
N GLU A 4 5.60 18.14 -1.32
CA GLU A 4 6.73 17.33 -1.77
C GLU A 4 6.81 16.12 -0.83
N HIS A 5 6.49 14.93 -1.35
CA HIS A 5 6.65 13.69 -0.62
C HIS A 5 8.13 13.38 -0.51
N LEU A 6 8.66 13.37 0.71
CA LEU A 6 10.06 13.03 0.94
C LEU A 6 10.24 11.52 0.73
N PRO A 7 11.23 11.09 -0.07
CA PRO A 7 11.58 9.68 -0.18
C PRO A 7 11.85 9.08 1.20
N GLY A 8 11.36 7.86 1.43
CA GLY A 8 11.57 7.12 2.67
C GLY A 8 10.57 7.41 3.79
N GLU A 9 9.45 8.08 3.50
CA GLU A 9 8.33 8.19 4.44
C GLU A 9 7.46 6.92 4.43
N PHE A 10 7.39 6.25 5.58
CA PHE A 10 6.53 5.10 5.80
C PHE A 10 5.61 5.35 6.98
N TYR A 11 4.45 4.71 6.97
CA TYR A 11 3.41 4.86 7.98
C TYR A 11 2.83 3.49 8.34
N ASP A 12 2.38 3.38 9.58
CA ASP A 12 1.53 2.26 10.00
C ASP A 12 0.25 2.25 9.14
N PHE A 13 -0.23 1.06 8.77
CA PHE A 13 -1.45 0.93 7.99
C PHE A 13 -2.38 -0.12 8.60
N ASP A 14 -3.63 0.27 8.88
CA ASP A 14 -4.68 -0.60 9.38
C ASP A 14 -5.85 -0.65 8.39
N ARG A 15 -5.89 -1.70 7.57
CA ARG A 15 -6.95 -1.94 6.58
C ARG A 15 -8.34 -2.05 7.19
N GLY A 16 -8.45 -2.31 8.50
CA GLY A 16 -9.70 -2.42 9.24
C GLY A 16 -10.25 -1.08 9.76
N ARG A 17 -9.57 0.05 9.47
CA ARG A 17 -9.98 1.40 9.90
C ARG A 17 -10.23 2.31 8.69
N PRO A 18 -11.39 2.20 8.05
CA PRO A 18 -11.72 2.94 6.85
C PRO A 18 -11.58 4.45 7.08
N MET A 19 -11.01 5.17 6.13
CA MET A 19 -10.76 6.62 6.21
C MET A 19 -9.78 7.05 7.32
N ARG A 20 -9.21 6.10 8.07
CA ARG A 20 -8.27 6.29 9.19
C ARG A 20 -7.18 5.20 9.21
N GLU A 21 -6.88 4.63 8.05
CA GLU A 21 -5.98 3.49 7.90
C GLU A 21 -4.53 3.93 8.10
N ILE A 22 -4.18 5.13 7.63
CA ILE A 22 -2.83 5.69 7.71
C ILE A 22 -2.60 6.18 9.15
N GLY A 23 -1.69 5.51 9.84
CA GLY A 23 -1.31 5.79 11.21
C GLY A 23 -0.06 6.66 11.33
N ARG A 24 0.71 6.41 12.40
CA ARG A 24 1.94 7.16 12.69
C ARG A 24 3.03 6.88 11.66
N TRP A 25 3.92 7.86 11.50
CA TRP A 25 5.18 7.68 10.76
C TRP A 25 6.06 6.60 11.41
N ILE A 26 6.74 5.82 10.58
CA ILE A 26 7.69 4.77 10.96
C ILE A 26 8.92 4.83 10.06
N THR A 27 10.04 4.29 10.54
CA THR A 27 11.26 4.17 9.73
C THR A 27 11.12 3.07 8.68
N ARG A 28 11.95 3.11 7.63
CA ARG A 28 12.03 2.03 6.63
C ARG A 28 12.29 0.65 7.26
N ASN A 29 13.18 0.57 8.25
CA ASN A 29 13.49 -0.71 8.91
C ASN A 29 12.27 -1.26 9.66
N GLN A 30 11.53 -0.39 10.36
CA GLN A 30 10.27 -0.78 11.00
C GLN A 30 9.23 -1.22 9.97
N ALA A 31 9.17 -0.55 8.82
CA ALA A 31 8.30 -0.96 7.72
C ALA A 31 8.67 -2.37 7.22
N LEU A 32 9.95 -2.64 6.96
CA LEU A 32 10.44 -3.97 6.57
C LEU A 32 10.04 -5.06 7.56
N GLU A 33 10.28 -4.83 8.85
CA GLU A 33 9.93 -5.79 9.92
C GLU A 33 8.43 -6.06 9.98
N ARG A 34 7.60 -5.02 9.83
CA ARG A 34 6.14 -5.14 9.84
C ARG A 34 5.62 -5.94 8.66
N VAL A 35 6.09 -5.63 7.45
CA VAL A 35 5.67 -6.33 6.24
C VAL A 35 6.11 -7.78 6.27
N ARG A 36 7.34 -8.07 6.75
CA ARG A 36 7.80 -9.45 6.99
C ARG A 36 6.96 -10.19 8.03
N GLY A 37 6.43 -9.48 9.01
CA GLY A 37 5.52 -10.01 10.03
C GLY A 37 4.04 -10.01 9.64
N GLY A 38 3.70 -9.90 8.35
CA GLY A 38 2.31 -9.97 7.87
C GLY A 38 1.48 -8.70 8.08
N ARG A 39 2.10 -7.59 8.52
CA ARG A 39 1.41 -6.32 8.76
C ARG A 39 1.58 -5.36 7.58
N ASP A 40 0.50 -4.69 7.22
CA ASP A 40 0.51 -3.73 6.13
C ASP A 40 1.20 -2.44 6.52
N VAL A 41 1.72 -1.74 5.52
CA VAL A 41 2.31 -0.41 5.66
C VAL A 41 1.85 0.49 4.52
N TYR A 42 1.97 1.79 4.72
CA TYR A 42 1.67 2.80 3.71
C TYR A 42 2.89 3.70 3.46
N THR A 43 3.06 4.12 2.21
CA THR A 43 4.00 5.19 1.83
C THR A 43 3.38 6.07 0.75
N PRO A 44 3.57 7.40 0.75
CA PRO A 44 3.03 8.23 -0.33
C PRO A 44 3.62 7.90 -1.71
N SER A 45 4.83 7.33 -1.76
CA SER A 45 5.60 7.15 -2.99
C SER A 45 5.47 5.74 -3.58
N ASN A 46 5.16 5.66 -4.88
CA ASN A 46 5.17 4.39 -5.61
C ASN A 46 6.56 3.72 -5.61
N SER A 47 7.62 4.51 -5.80
CA SER A 47 8.99 4.01 -5.88
C SER A 47 9.46 3.43 -4.53
N ASP A 48 9.05 4.04 -3.42
CA ASP A 48 9.29 3.49 -2.09
C ASP A 48 8.52 2.21 -1.85
N ALA A 49 7.27 2.14 -2.33
CA ALA A 49 6.44 0.95 -2.18
C ALA A 49 7.02 -0.27 -2.92
N VAL A 50 7.41 -0.09 -4.19
CA VAL A 50 8.01 -1.17 -4.98
C VAL A 50 9.39 -1.56 -4.43
N SER A 51 10.17 -0.60 -3.95
CA SER A 51 11.48 -0.85 -3.35
C SER A 51 11.34 -1.66 -2.05
N LEU A 52 10.43 -1.25 -1.15
CA LEU A 52 10.18 -1.98 0.10
C LEU A 52 9.69 -3.40 -0.17
N ALA A 53 8.76 -3.59 -1.12
CA ALA A 53 8.25 -4.93 -1.46
C ALA A 53 9.35 -5.86 -1.98
N LYS A 54 10.27 -5.35 -2.82
CA LYS A 54 11.43 -6.09 -3.32
C LYS A 54 12.46 -6.39 -2.22
N ASP A 55 12.56 -5.58 -1.18
CA ASP A 55 13.45 -5.81 -0.03
C ASP A 55 12.86 -6.81 0.98
N VAL A 56 11.52 -6.88 1.07
CA VAL A 56 10.82 -7.89 1.87
C VAL A 56 11.02 -9.28 1.27
N HIS A 57 10.81 -9.41 -0.04
CA HIS A 57 11.10 -10.63 -0.79
C HIS A 57 11.96 -10.29 -2.02
N PRO A 58 13.27 -10.62 -1.98
CA PRO A 58 14.20 -10.30 -3.06
C PRO A 58 13.66 -10.62 -4.45
N GLY A 59 13.62 -9.60 -5.30
CA GLY A 59 13.36 -9.74 -6.74
C GLY A 59 11.90 -9.89 -7.16
N LYS A 60 10.91 -9.92 -6.24
CA LYS A 60 9.50 -10.11 -6.62
C LYS A 60 8.53 -9.20 -5.86
N ALA A 61 7.83 -8.35 -6.61
CA ALA A 61 6.72 -7.54 -6.13
C ALA A 61 5.60 -7.59 -7.17
N PHE A 62 4.42 -8.06 -6.79
CA PHE A 62 3.25 -8.05 -7.65
C PHE A 62 2.43 -6.79 -7.36
N TRP A 63 2.13 -6.02 -8.39
CA TRP A 63 1.35 -4.81 -8.25
C TRP A 63 -0.14 -5.11 -8.38
N GLU A 64 -0.93 -4.57 -7.45
CA GLU A 64 -2.37 -4.55 -7.53
C GLU A 64 -2.89 -3.12 -7.43
N GLY A 65 -3.76 -2.73 -8.37
CA GLY A 65 -4.38 -1.40 -8.35
C GLY A 65 -5.39 -1.24 -7.21
N SER A 66 -6.03 -0.07 -7.17
CA SER A 66 -7.11 0.19 -6.24
C SER A 66 -8.32 -0.70 -6.55
N HIS A 67 -8.72 -1.54 -5.61
CA HIS A 67 -9.92 -2.38 -5.70
C HIS A 67 -10.80 -2.21 -4.44
N ALA A 68 -12.10 -2.51 -4.57
CA ALA A 68 -13.00 -2.57 -3.42
C ALA A 68 -12.66 -3.81 -2.56
N PRO A 69 -12.65 -3.71 -1.22
CA PRO A 69 -12.54 -4.88 -0.35
C PRO A 69 -13.58 -5.94 -0.74
N ARG A 70 -13.26 -7.23 -0.60
CA ARG A 70 -14.19 -8.34 -0.88
C ARG A 70 -15.35 -8.46 0.13
N GLU A 71 -15.60 -7.47 0.98
CA GLU A 71 -16.67 -7.50 1.98
C GLU A 71 -18.01 -7.03 1.39
N ARG A 72 -19.10 -7.68 1.83
CA ARG A 72 -20.48 -7.47 1.31
C ARG A 72 -21.10 -6.12 1.66
N ASP A 73 -20.53 -5.39 2.62
CA ASP A 73 -21.19 -4.23 3.25
C ASP A 73 -20.61 -2.88 2.83
N TRP A 74 -19.72 -2.87 1.82
CA TRP A 74 -19.13 -1.64 1.31
C TRP A 74 -19.62 -1.39 -0.11
N ASP A 75 -20.26 -0.24 -0.32
CA ASP A 75 -20.60 0.24 -1.66
C ASP A 75 -19.32 0.35 -2.51
N ALA A 76 -19.12 -0.60 -3.42
CA ALA A 76 -17.92 -0.70 -4.26
C ALA A 76 -17.76 0.47 -5.22
N ASP A 77 -18.84 1.24 -5.44
CA ASP A 77 -18.84 2.42 -6.31
C ASP A 77 -18.45 3.70 -5.57
N ALA A 78 -18.51 3.71 -4.23
CA ALA A 78 -18.04 4.83 -3.43
C ALA A 78 -16.50 4.93 -3.50
N VAL A 79 -15.98 6.07 -3.96
CA VAL A 79 -14.52 6.33 -4.08
C VAL A 79 -13.79 6.19 -2.74
N GLY A 80 -14.45 6.53 -1.63
CA GLY A 80 -13.93 6.35 -0.27
C GLY A 80 -13.75 4.90 0.15
N ASN A 81 -14.44 3.97 -0.51
CA ASN A 81 -14.45 2.54 -0.19
C ASN A 81 -13.38 1.76 -0.93
N ARG A 82 -12.65 2.38 -1.87
CA ARG A 82 -11.58 1.71 -2.61
C ARG A 82 -10.28 1.74 -1.79
N ARG A 83 -9.57 0.61 -1.80
CA ARG A 83 -8.24 0.51 -1.20
C ARG A 83 -7.23 1.39 -1.92
N PHE A 84 -6.14 1.73 -1.26
CA PHE A 84 -4.98 2.31 -1.93
C PHE A 84 -4.38 1.26 -2.90
N PRO A 85 -3.77 1.67 -4.03
CA PRO A 85 -2.95 0.74 -4.81
C PRO A 85 -1.81 0.21 -3.95
N HIS A 86 -1.36 -1.02 -4.22
CA HIS A 86 -0.39 -1.68 -3.36
C HIS A 86 0.45 -2.72 -4.09
N TYR A 87 1.54 -3.11 -3.43
CA TYR A 87 2.37 -4.23 -3.85
C TYR A 87 2.25 -5.39 -2.86
N HIS A 88 2.24 -6.59 -3.41
CA HIS A 88 2.38 -7.87 -2.71
C HIS A 88 3.83 -8.34 -2.81
N PRO A 89 4.60 -8.39 -1.70
CA PRO A 89 5.92 -8.99 -1.68
C PRO A 89 5.85 -10.48 -2.03
N GLY A 90 6.73 -10.99 -2.89
CA GLY A 90 6.77 -12.42 -3.21
C GLY A 90 5.67 -12.92 -4.16
N GLY A 91 4.72 -12.07 -4.56
CA GLY A 91 3.59 -12.41 -5.45
C GLY A 91 2.24 -12.41 -4.75
N ASP A 92 1.19 -12.90 -5.42
CA ASP A 92 -0.20 -12.94 -4.93
C ASP A 92 -0.41 -14.04 -3.86
N HIS A 93 0.33 -13.96 -2.75
CA HIS A 93 0.28 -14.89 -1.62
C HIS A 93 0.36 -14.12 -0.29
N GLU A 94 -0.52 -14.44 0.67
CA GLU A 94 -0.70 -13.71 1.95
C GLU A 94 0.43 -13.91 3.00
N THR A 95 1.61 -14.41 2.61
CA THR A 95 2.73 -14.64 3.53
C THR A 95 3.24 -13.34 4.16
N TYR A 96 3.12 -12.23 3.44
CA TYR A 96 3.62 -10.92 3.85
C TYR A 96 2.49 -9.89 3.92
N GLY A 97 2.74 -8.82 4.66
CA GLY A 97 1.88 -7.64 4.59
C GLY A 97 1.92 -6.99 3.19
N HIS A 98 0.96 -6.12 2.91
CA HIS A 98 0.93 -5.35 1.68
C HIS A 98 1.65 -4.01 1.88
N VAL A 99 2.17 -3.46 0.77
CA VAL A 99 2.77 -2.13 0.74
C VAL A 99 1.87 -1.18 -0.05
N PHE A 100 1.02 -0.43 0.66
CA PHE A 100 0.08 0.52 0.08
C PHE A 100 0.75 1.85 -0.26
N TYR A 101 0.26 2.53 -1.31
CA TYR A 101 0.78 3.84 -1.68
C TYR A 101 -0.20 4.79 -2.35
N GLY A 102 0.19 6.07 -2.45
CA GLY A 102 -0.52 7.09 -3.23
C GLY A 102 -1.91 7.43 -2.71
N GLU A 103 -2.80 7.86 -3.60
CA GLU A 103 -4.19 8.19 -3.25
C GLU A 103 -5.14 7.00 -3.43
N ARG A 104 -6.33 7.09 -2.85
CA ARG A 104 -7.40 6.13 -3.09
C ARG A 104 -7.91 6.20 -4.52
N GLY A 105 -8.46 5.08 -4.99
CA GLY A 105 -9.28 5.08 -6.20
C GLY A 105 -8.51 5.12 -7.52
N TYR A 106 -7.17 5.02 -7.49
CA TYR A 106 -6.34 4.83 -8.69
C TYR A 106 -6.76 3.55 -9.42
N ARG A 107 -7.59 3.70 -10.46
CA ARG A 107 -8.02 2.60 -11.32
C ARG A 107 -6.81 2.01 -12.03
N VAL A 108 -6.83 0.68 -12.19
CA VAL A 108 -5.79 -0.20 -12.76
C VAL A 108 -5.21 0.29 -14.10
N GLY A 109 -5.89 1.18 -14.83
CA GLY A 109 -5.44 1.77 -16.10
C GLY A 109 -4.64 3.08 -16.03
N GLN A 110 -4.62 3.83 -14.92
CA GLN A 110 -3.95 5.13 -14.84
C GLN A 110 -2.52 5.09 -14.25
N ALA A 111 -2.17 4.03 -13.51
CA ALA A 111 -0.87 3.93 -12.81
C ALA A 111 0.32 3.59 -13.72
N ARG A 112 0.11 3.28 -15.01
CA ARG A 112 1.18 2.90 -15.96
C ARG A 112 1.87 4.08 -16.66
N ARG A 113 1.54 5.34 -16.34
CA ARG A 113 2.05 6.53 -17.04
C ARG A 113 2.57 7.65 -16.12
N GLY A 114 3.09 7.30 -14.95
CA GLY A 114 3.81 8.23 -14.07
C GLY A 114 5.29 7.89 -14.03
#